data_AF-A0A5J4TQ86-F1
#
_entry.id   AF-A0A5J4TQ86-F1
#
_cell.length_a   1.000
_cell.length_b   1.000
_cell.length_c   1.000
_cell.angle_alpha   90.00
_cell.angle_beta   90.00
_cell.angle_gamma   90.00
#
_symmetry.space_group_name_H-M   'P 1'
#
loop_
_entity.id
_entity.type
_entity.pdbx_description
1 polymer ?
#
loop_
_entity_poly.entity_id
_entity_poly.type
_entity_poly.pdbx_seq_one_letter_code
_entity_poly.pdbx_strand_id
1 'polypeptide(L)'
;MIRCRNLLQHLSICYEYPPRYEKTQNYIVNGSDKQFNILFINDGINAHIMYISDVEALTGFRYCNICHRQAYRIKDPNLQVSMRNHMKKCQKNNGKIVKKVILEKFAKPFVPHILSNKTYKYLLANNLTHLFKPTQYYITYDIETFEKKVNEKFGDSSQVIATLVPYAIASTVKSANGIHSFYYDIRTDDFLDKWLEQLFEEAKLVKKDNKYIDETIPQYFEVPVIGFNSAKFDTSLVFKNLKSKDWTISKYLG
;
A
#
# COMPACT_ATOMS: atom_id res chain seq x y z
N MET A 1 -27.24 34.79 7.22
CA MET A 1 -28.53 34.08 7.15
C MET A 1 -28.61 33.39 5.79
N ILE A 2 -28.08 32.17 5.69
CA ILE A 2 -28.00 31.42 4.43
C ILE A 2 -28.99 30.25 4.54
N ARG A 3 -29.94 30.24 3.60
CA ARG A 3 -31.03 29.27 3.51
C ARG A 3 -30.50 27.88 3.18
N CYS A 4 -30.71 26.93 4.09
CA CYS A 4 -30.73 25.51 3.77
C CYS A 4 -32.03 25.17 3.00
N ARG A 5 -31.90 24.40 1.91
CA ARG A 5 -33.00 23.57 1.40
C ARG A 5 -32.59 22.10 1.54
N ASN A 6 -33.51 21.36 2.14
CA ASN A 6 -33.36 20.02 2.70
C ASN A 6 -33.16 18.94 1.63
N LEU A 7 -32.26 18.00 1.94
CA LEU A 7 -32.46 16.56 1.75
C LEU A 7 -31.68 15.81 2.86
N LEU A 8 -32.44 15.43 3.90
CA LEU A 8 -32.29 14.34 4.89
C LEU A 8 -30.86 13.84 5.21
N GLN A 9 -30.29 14.24 6.35
CA GLN A 9 -30.33 13.61 7.70
C GLN A 9 -29.30 12.48 7.90
N HIS A 10 -28.39 12.74 8.85
CA HIS A 10 -27.27 11.91 9.34
C HIS A 10 -26.06 11.72 8.42
N LEU A 11 -25.17 12.71 8.38
CA LEU A 11 -23.80 12.63 8.95
C LEU A 11 -23.10 13.97 8.69
N SER A 12 -22.78 14.72 9.75
CA SER A 12 -21.84 15.84 9.66
C SER A 12 -20.46 15.31 10.01
N ILE A 13 -19.61 15.08 9.01
CA ILE A 13 -18.17 14.91 9.24
C ILE A 13 -17.49 16.19 8.74
N CYS A 14 -17.08 17.03 9.69
CA CYS A 14 -16.20 18.15 9.45
C CYS A 14 -14.78 17.61 9.22
N TYR A 15 -14.27 17.73 8.00
CA TYR A 15 -12.83 17.67 7.72
C TYR A 15 -12.32 19.08 7.50
N GLU A 16 -11.18 19.43 8.12
CA GLU A 16 -10.47 20.70 7.89
C GLU A 16 -9.89 20.83 6.46
N TYR A 17 -10.06 19.81 5.61
CA TYR A 17 -9.79 19.86 4.17
C TYR A 17 -10.88 19.11 3.39
N PRO A 18 -11.30 19.60 2.20
CA PRO A 18 -12.32 18.93 1.42
C PRO A 18 -11.86 17.51 1.03
N PRO A 19 -12.66 16.46 1.29
CA PRO A 19 -12.33 15.10 0.92
C PRO A 19 -12.10 15.01 -0.59
N ARG A 20 -10.97 14.42 -1.01
CA ARG A 20 -10.64 14.15 -2.41
C ARG A 20 -11.05 12.73 -2.75
N TYR A 21 -12.05 12.57 -3.60
CA TYR A 21 -12.52 11.27 -4.07
C TYR A 21 -11.87 10.92 -5.41
N GLU A 22 -11.33 9.72 -5.54
CA GLU A 22 -10.78 9.19 -6.79
C GLU A 22 -11.68 8.08 -7.34
N LYS A 23 -11.87 8.06 -8.65
CA LYS A 23 -12.69 7.04 -9.32
C LYS A 23 -11.87 5.77 -9.54
N THR A 24 -12.25 4.68 -8.89
CA THR A 24 -11.51 3.41 -8.94
C THR A 24 -12.08 2.40 -9.94
N GLN A 25 -13.39 2.34 -10.17
CA GLN A 25 -14.01 1.33 -11.06
C GLN A 25 -15.19 1.89 -11.89
N ASN A 26 -15.43 1.28 -13.05
CA ASN A 26 -16.58 1.50 -13.93
C ASN A 26 -17.28 0.16 -14.15
N TYR A 27 -18.59 0.08 -13.87
CA TYR A 27 -19.38 -1.11 -14.19
C TYR A 27 -20.29 -0.82 -15.39
N ILE A 28 -20.24 -1.70 -16.39
CA ILE A 28 -21.21 -1.72 -17.50
C ILE A 28 -22.27 -2.73 -17.10
N VAL A 29 -23.53 -2.29 -16.99
CA VAL A 29 -24.65 -3.18 -16.70
C VAL A 29 -25.13 -3.78 -18.01
N ASN A 30 -25.18 -5.12 -18.05
CA ASN A 30 -25.54 -5.97 -19.18
C ASN A 30 -26.52 -5.31 -20.18
N GLY A 31 -26.04 -5.07 -21.40
CA GLY A 31 -26.87 -4.74 -22.56
C GLY A 31 -27.37 -3.29 -22.65
N SER A 32 -26.97 -2.39 -21.74
CA SER A 32 -27.26 -0.96 -21.86
C SER A 32 -25.97 -0.14 -21.91
N ASP A 33 -25.92 0.88 -22.77
CA ASP A 33 -24.83 1.89 -22.79
C ASP A 33 -24.83 2.79 -21.53
N LYS A 34 -25.67 2.50 -20.53
CA LYS A 34 -25.77 3.28 -19.30
C LYS A 34 -24.69 2.85 -18.31
N GLN A 35 -23.74 3.74 -18.07
CA GLN A 35 -22.72 3.62 -17.03
C GLN A 35 -23.28 4.14 -15.70
N PHE A 36 -23.12 3.34 -14.63
CA PHE A 36 -23.43 3.76 -13.27
C PHE A 36 -22.13 4.06 -12.53
N ASN A 37 -22.08 5.21 -11.85
CA ASN A 37 -20.98 5.56 -10.97
C ASN A 37 -21.43 5.30 -9.53
N ILE A 38 -20.65 4.52 -8.80
CA ILE A 38 -20.99 4.07 -7.45
C ILE A 38 -19.86 4.48 -6.51
N LEU A 39 -20.21 5.03 -5.35
CA LEU A 39 -19.31 5.26 -4.24
C LEU A 39 -19.47 4.11 -3.24
N PHE A 40 -18.36 3.47 -2.89
CA PHE A 40 -18.30 2.46 -1.84
C PHE A 40 -17.57 3.06 -0.64
N ILE A 41 -18.23 3.14 0.51
CA ILE A 41 -17.66 3.61 1.77
C ILE A 41 -17.74 2.47 2.77
N ASN A 42 -16.61 2.14 3.38
CA ASN A 42 -16.53 1.14 4.44
C ASN A 42 -15.95 1.82 5.67
N ASP A 43 -16.70 1.82 6.78
CA ASP A 43 -16.30 2.39 8.07
C ASP A 43 -15.66 1.34 9.01
N GLY A 44 -15.48 0.11 8.53
CA GLY A 44 -14.94 -1.03 9.27
C GLY A 44 -16.01 -1.97 9.81
N ILE A 45 -17.27 -1.52 9.92
CA ILE A 45 -18.41 -2.31 10.45
C ILE A 45 -19.50 -2.46 9.40
N ASN A 46 -19.79 -1.38 8.66
CA ASN A 46 -20.82 -1.30 7.64
C ASN A 46 -20.23 -0.92 6.29
N ALA A 47 -20.84 -1.46 5.23
CA ALA A 47 -20.58 -1.06 3.86
C ALA A 47 -21.76 -0.24 3.33
N HIS A 48 -21.49 0.99 2.93
CA HIS A 48 -22.46 1.87 2.27
C HIS A 48 -22.17 1.94 0.78
N ILE A 49 -23.20 1.70 -0.02
CA ILE A 49 -23.16 1.80 -1.48
C ILE A 49 -24.07 2.95 -1.89
N MET A 50 -23.50 3.98 -2.52
CA MET A 50 -24.24 5.16 -2.97
C MET A 50 -24.11 5.33 -4.48
N TYR A 51 -25.20 5.70 -5.14
CA TYR A 51 -25.18 6.12 -6.54
C TYR A 51 -24.70 7.57 -6.66
N ILE A 52 -23.75 7.82 -7.57
CA ILE A 52 -23.23 9.16 -7.85
C ILE A 52 -23.89 9.69 -9.12
N SER A 53 -24.69 10.75 -8.97
CA SER A 53 -25.29 11.48 -10.10
C SER A 53 -24.29 12.43 -10.77
N ASP A 54 -23.42 13.08 -10.00
CA ASP A 54 -22.40 14.01 -10.51
C ASP A 54 -20.99 13.62 -10.02
N VAL A 55 -20.27 12.93 -10.91
CA VAL A 55 -18.89 12.49 -10.66
C VAL A 55 -17.90 13.66 -10.72
N GLU A 56 -18.18 14.67 -11.54
CA GLU A 56 -17.29 15.83 -11.71
C GLU A 56 -17.28 16.67 -10.45
N ALA A 57 -18.45 16.93 -9.86
CA ALA A 57 -18.58 17.65 -8.59
C ALA A 57 -17.92 16.89 -7.42
N LEU A 58 -18.07 15.56 -7.37
CA LEU A 58 -17.50 14.75 -6.29
C LEU A 58 -15.98 14.62 -6.38
N THR A 59 -15.44 14.35 -7.57
CA THR A 59 -14.01 14.08 -7.75
C THR A 59 -13.19 15.35 -8.00
N GLY A 60 -13.82 16.42 -8.50
CA GLY A 60 -13.14 17.61 -9.00
C GLY A 60 -12.41 17.38 -10.33
N PHE A 61 -12.67 16.24 -10.99
CA PHE A 61 -12.07 15.85 -12.26
C PHE A 61 -13.13 15.65 -13.34
N ARG A 62 -12.78 16.09 -14.55
CA ARG A 62 -13.49 15.79 -15.79
C ARG A 62 -12.81 14.64 -16.52
N TYR A 63 -13.58 13.63 -16.91
CA TYR A 63 -13.08 12.46 -17.60
C TYR A 63 -13.31 12.57 -19.11
N CYS A 64 -12.44 11.93 -19.91
CA CYS A 64 -12.67 11.84 -21.35
C CYS A 64 -13.84 10.91 -21.68
N ASN A 65 -14.81 11.40 -22.46
CA ASN A 65 -16.01 10.64 -22.86
C ASN A 65 -15.74 9.52 -23.89
N ILE A 66 -14.50 9.39 -24.39
CA ILE A 66 -14.14 8.38 -25.40
C ILE A 66 -13.42 7.19 -24.75
N CYS A 67 -12.40 7.47 -23.93
CA CYS A 67 -11.64 6.41 -23.27
C CYS A 67 -12.08 6.13 -21.83
N HIS A 68 -12.83 7.04 -21.20
CA HIS A 68 -13.28 6.99 -19.80
C HIS A 68 -12.17 6.76 -18.76
N ARG A 69 -10.91 6.99 -19.13
CA ARG A 69 -9.73 6.72 -18.29
C ARG A 69 -8.88 7.97 -18.04
N GLN A 70 -8.75 8.85 -19.02
CA GLN A 70 -8.01 10.09 -18.86
C GLN A 70 -8.85 11.12 -18.09
N ALA A 71 -8.32 11.60 -16.97
CA ALA A 71 -8.94 12.61 -16.11
C ALA A 71 -8.18 13.95 -16.19
N TYR A 72 -8.89 15.04 -15.99
CA TYR A 72 -8.38 16.41 -15.97
C TYR A 72 -8.97 17.17 -14.81
N ARG A 73 -8.17 17.98 -14.10
CA ARG A 73 -8.68 18.81 -13.00
C ARG A 73 -9.58 19.91 -13.56
N ILE A 74 -10.77 20.06 -12.99
CA ILE A 74 -11.74 21.08 -13.44
C ILE A 74 -11.18 22.50 -13.22
N LYS A 75 -10.36 22.68 -12.18
CA LYS A 75 -9.70 23.96 -11.85
C LYS A 75 -8.47 24.28 -12.70
N ASP A 76 -8.07 23.41 -13.64
CA ASP A 76 -6.90 23.66 -14.49
C ASP A 76 -7.23 24.75 -15.52
N PRO A 77 -6.49 25.88 -15.56
CA PRO A 77 -6.72 26.94 -16.54
C PRO A 77 -6.54 26.46 -17.99
N ASN A 78 -5.77 25.39 -18.21
CA ASN A 78 -5.51 24.81 -19.53
C ASN A 78 -6.41 23.61 -19.86
N LEU A 79 -7.43 23.33 -19.04
CA LEU A 79 -8.34 22.18 -19.18
C LEU A 79 -8.83 22.00 -20.61
N GLN A 80 -9.33 23.08 -21.23
CA GLN A 80 -9.91 23.03 -22.58
C GLN A 80 -8.89 22.61 -23.64
N VAL A 81 -7.67 23.12 -23.56
CA VAL A 81 -6.58 22.80 -24.50
C VAL A 81 -6.13 21.36 -24.31
N SER A 82 -5.90 20.96 -23.05
CA SER A 82 -5.47 19.61 -22.67
C SER A 82 -6.49 18.55 -23.11
N MET A 83 -7.78 18.79 -22.85
CA MET A 83 -8.85 17.90 -23.28
C MET A 83 -8.96 17.81 -24.80
N ARG A 84 -8.94 18.94 -25.52
CA ARG A 84 -9.02 18.95 -26.99
C ARG A 84 -7.85 18.18 -27.61
N ASN A 85 -6.63 18.39 -27.11
CA ASN A 85 -5.43 17.70 -27.61
C ASN A 85 -5.50 16.19 -27.38
N HIS A 86 -6.01 15.77 -26.24
CA HIS A 86 -6.25 14.36 -25.97
C HIS A 86 -7.38 13.79 -26.82
N MET A 87 -8.53 14.46 -26.91
CA MET A 87 -9.69 13.97 -27.68
C MET A 87 -9.32 13.71 -29.14
N LYS A 88 -8.55 14.60 -29.78
CA LYS A 88 -8.02 14.39 -31.14
C LYS A 88 -7.21 13.10 -31.25
N LYS A 89 -6.30 12.85 -30.30
CA LYS A 89 -5.48 11.62 -30.26
C LYS A 89 -6.32 10.38 -29.90
N CYS A 90 -7.28 10.53 -29.01
CA CYS A 90 -8.14 9.47 -28.51
C CYS A 90 -9.13 8.99 -29.58
N GLN A 91 -9.69 9.91 -30.37
CA GLN A 91 -10.51 9.60 -31.55
C GLN A 91 -9.70 8.80 -32.57
N LYS A 92 -8.49 9.25 -32.90
CA LYS A 92 -7.61 8.55 -33.85
C LYS A 92 -7.28 7.11 -33.43
N ASN A 93 -7.28 6.83 -32.12
CA ASN A 93 -6.96 5.53 -31.57
C ASN A 93 -8.20 4.71 -31.16
N ASN A 94 -9.40 5.12 -31.57
CA ASN A 94 -10.69 4.50 -31.18
C ASN A 94 -10.81 4.24 -29.66
N GLY A 95 -10.38 5.20 -28.84
CA GLY A 95 -10.41 5.07 -27.37
C GLY A 95 -9.37 4.12 -26.78
N LYS A 96 -8.57 3.43 -27.60
CA LYS A 96 -7.51 2.53 -27.13
C LYS A 96 -6.29 3.31 -26.66
N ILE A 97 -5.73 2.90 -25.51
CA ILE A 97 -4.50 3.47 -24.98
C ILE A 97 -3.33 2.96 -25.83
N VAL A 98 -2.66 3.87 -26.53
CA VAL A 98 -1.35 3.57 -27.13
C VAL A 98 -0.31 3.66 -26.02
N LYS A 99 0.05 2.52 -25.44
CA LYS A 99 1.19 2.42 -24.51
C LYS A 99 2.47 2.68 -25.31
N LYS A 100 3.05 3.87 -25.18
CA LYS A 100 4.40 4.13 -25.69
C LYS A 100 5.39 3.64 -24.64
N VAL A 101 6.24 2.68 -25.00
CA VAL A 101 7.39 2.32 -24.18
C VAL A 101 8.40 3.46 -24.30
N ILE A 102 8.54 4.23 -23.22
CA ILE A 102 9.60 5.24 -23.11
C ILE A 102 10.79 4.50 -22.50
N LEU A 103 11.78 4.17 -23.32
CA LEU A 103 13.05 3.66 -22.83
C LEU A 103 13.83 4.84 -22.24
N GLU A 104 14.45 4.64 -21.07
CA GLU A 104 15.38 5.64 -20.55
C GLU A 104 16.52 5.83 -21.56
N LYS A 105 16.93 7.08 -21.77
CA LYS A 105 17.98 7.44 -22.74
C LYS A 105 19.36 6.83 -22.40
N PHE A 106 19.50 6.32 -21.17
CA PHE A 106 20.69 5.64 -20.67
C PHE A 106 20.29 4.30 -20.07
N ALA A 107 21.07 3.26 -20.35
CA ALA A 107 20.92 1.97 -19.70
C ALA A 107 21.32 2.12 -18.23
N LYS A 108 20.34 2.27 -17.34
CA LYS A 108 20.58 2.08 -15.90
C LYS A 108 20.60 0.58 -15.64
N PRO A 109 21.65 0.03 -15.01
CA PRO A 109 21.56 -1.31 -14.47
C PRO A 109 20.40 -1.32 -13.46
N PHE A 110 19.43 -2.20 -13.65
CA PHE A 110 18.28 -2.32 -12.76
C PHE A 110 18.75 -3.00 -11.47
N VAL A 111 19.27 -2.18 -10.55
CA VAL A 111 19.71 -2.61 -9.22
C VAL A 111 18.97 -1.78 -8.17
N PRO A 112 17.65 -2.01 -7.98
CA PRO A 112 16.81 -1.13 -7.16
C PRO A 112 17.30 -1.02 -5.73
N HIS A 113 17.86 -2.08 -5.16
CA HIS A 113 18.37 -2.07 -3.78
C HIS A 113 19.62 -1.18 -3.62
N ILE A 114 20.41 -0.97 -4.67
CA ILE A 114 21.55 -0.03 -4.67
C ILE A 114 21.05 1.39 -5.00
N LEU A 115 20.22 1.53 -6.04
CA LEU A 115 19.75 2.83 -6.52
C LEU A 115 18.66 3.45 -5.63
N SER A 116 18.00 2.70 -4.76
CA SER A 116 17.02 3.23 -3.80
C SER A 116 17.65 3.53 -2.45
N ASN A 117 18.86 3.02 -2.17
CA ASN A 117 19.57 3.27 -0.94
C ASN A 117 20.07 4.72 -0.89
N LYS A 118 19.46 5.53 -0.02
CA LYS A 118 19.78 6.95 0.15
C LYS A 118 21.24 7.16 0.59
N THR A 119 21.77 6.27 1.43
CA THR A 119 23.16 6.33 1.89
C THR A 119 24.12 6.04 0.75
N TYR A 120 23.85 5.03 -0.07
CA TYR A 120 24.67 4.76 -1.26
C TYR A 120 24.66 5.95 -2.23
N LYS A 121 23.50 6.58 -2.47
CA LYS A 121 23.40 7.80 -3.28
C LYS A 121 24.25 8.93 -2.74
N TYR A 122 24.21 9.16 -1.42
CA TYR A 122 25.02 10.19 -0.77
C TYR A 122 26.52 9.90 -0.94
N LEU A 123 26.95 8.66 -0.68
CA LEU A 123 28.35 8.27 -0.83
C LEU A 123 28.83 8.40 -2.27
N LEU A 124 28.00 8.00 -3.24
CA LEU A 124 28.28 8.14 -4.66
C LEU A 124 28.43 9.61 -5.08
N ALA A 125 27.53 10.48 -4.63
CA ALA A 125 27.56 11.91 -4.96
C ALA A 125 28.80 12.64 -4.41
N ASN A 126 29.41 12.12 -3.34
CA ASN A 126 30.58 12.71 -2.69
C ASN A 126 31.89 11.96 -3.00
N ASN A 127 31.90 11.02 -3.94
CA ASN A 127 33.05 10.16 -4.26
C ASN A 127 33.57 9.32 -3.05
N LEU A 128 32.69 8.97 -2.12
CA LEU A 128 32.96 8.20 -0.90
C LEU A 128 32.47 6.74 -1.01
N THR A 129 32.35 6.18 -2.22
CA THR A 129 31.82 4.83 -2.43
C THR A 129 32.64 3.73 -1.76
N HIS A 130 33.95 3.96 -1.56
CA HIS A 130 34.84 3.06 -0.83
C HIS A 130 34.45 2.88 0.66
N LEU A 131 33.66 3.81 1.22
CA LEU A 131 33.13 3.70 2.57
C LEU A 131 31.84 2.88 2.65
N PHE A 132 31.23 2.53 1.52
CA PHE A 132 29.95 1.81 1.52
C PHE A 132 30.10 0.42 2.15
N LYS A 133 29.25 0.15 3.13
CA LYS A 133 29.10 -1.16 3.78
C LYS A 133 27.72 -1.72 3.44
N PRO A 134 27.64 -2.93 2.90
CA PRO A 134 26.36 -3.60 2.71
C PRO A 134 25.72 -3.90 4.07
N THR A 135 24.39 -3.96 4.13
CA THR A 135 23.67 -4.43 5.31
C THR A 135 23.99 -5.90 5.53
N GLN A 136 24.56 -6.23 6.70
CA GLN A 136 25.02 -7.59 7.02
C GLN A 136 24.08 -8.30 7.99
N TYR A 137 23.40 -7.54 8.85
CA TYR A 137 22.58 -8.05 9.94
C TYR A 137 21.10 -7.88 9.61
N TYR A 138 20.31 -8.90 9.93
CA TYR A 138 18.91 -9.01 9.55
C TYR A 138 18.17 -9.95 10.51
N ILE A 139 16.84 -9.89 10.46
CA ILE A 139 15.97 -10.82 11.15
C ILE A 139 15.19 -11.60 10.09
N THR A 140 15.09 -12.91 10.24
CA THR A 140 14.17 -13.71 9.46
C THR A 140 13.06 -14.24 10.34
N TYR A 141 11.90 -14.50 9.74
CA TYR A 141 10.81 -15.16 10.43
C TYR A 141 10.07 -16.13 9.51
N ASP A 142 9.42 -17.08 10.15
CA ASP A 142 8.54 -18.04 9.50
C ASP A 142 7.31 -18.29 10.37
N ILE A 143 6.15 -18.42 9.74
CA ILE A 143 4.86 -18.61 10.41
C ILE A 143 4.31 -19.96 10.00
N GLU A 144 4.15 -20.84 11.00
CA GLU A 144 3.39 -22.06 10.84
C GLU A 144 1.91 -21.76 11.02
N THR A 145 1.07 -22.33 10.16
CA THR A 145 -0.39 -22.12 10.20
C THR A 145 -1.12 -23.45 10.14
N PHE A 146 -2.32 -23.48 10.69
CA PHE A 146 -3.22 -24.62 10.53
C PHE A 146 -4.54 -24.20 9.89
N GLU A 147 -5.16 -25.14 9.20
CA GLU A 147 -6.42 -24.95 8.53
C GLU A 147 -7.60 -25.12 9.50
N LYS A 148 -8.33 -24.03 9.75
CA LYS A 148 -9.58 -24.05 10.50
C LYS A 148 -10.75 -24.11 9.52
N LYS A 149 -11.48 -25.22 9.49
CA LYS A 149 -12.69 -25.38 8.67
C LYS A 149 -13.78 -24.44 9.16
N VAL A 150 -14.36 -23.65 8.26
CA VAL A 150 -15.42 -22.66 8.58
C VAL A 150 -16.69 -22.93 7.78
N ASN A 151 -16.58 -23.39 6.52
CA ASN A 151 -17.71 -23.71 5.64
C ASN A 151 -18.79 -22.61 5.54
N GLU A 152 -18.37 -21.35 5.54
CA GLU A 152 -19.26 -20.20 5.58
C GLU A 152 -19.65 -19.77 4.16
N LYS A 153 -20.95 -19.60 3.88
CA LYS A 153 -21.45 -19.16 2.57
C LYS A 153 -21.70 -17.65 2.55
N PHE A 154 -21.25 -16.99 1.51
CA PHE A 154 -21.46 -15.57 1.25
C PHE A 154 -22.28 -15.42 -0.04
N GLY A 155 -23.60 -15.31 0.12
CA GLY A 155 -24.54 -15.31 -1.00
C GLY A 155 -24.64 -16.66 -1.71
N ASP A 156 -25.17 -16.66 -2.92
CA ASP A 156 -25.53 -17.89 -3.64
C ASP A 156 -24.35 -18.61 -4.29
N SER A 157 -23.21 -17.91 -4.46
CA SER A 157 -22.09 -18.39 -5.29
C SER A 157 -20.73 -18.39 -4.62
N SER A 158 -20.60 -17.89 -3.38
CA SER A 158 -19.32 -17.83 -2.68
C SER A 158 -19.37 -18.62 -1.37
N GLN A 159 -18.31 -19.38 -1.08
CA GLN A 159 -18.16 -20.14 0.15
C GLN A 159 -16.69 -20.14 0.60
N VAL A 160 -16.45 -19.80 1.86
CA VAL A 160 -15.17 -19.97 2.55
C VAL A 160 -15.16 -21.33 3.22
N ILE A 161 -14.40 -22.27 2.66
CA ILE A 161 -14.33 -23.64 3.17
C ILE A 161 -13.49 -23.68 4.46
N ALA A 162 -12.37 -22.96 4.46
CA ALA A 162 -11.49 -22.89 5.61
C ALA A 162 -10.74 -21.56 5.66
N THR A 163 -10.23 -21.24 6.86
CA THR A 163 -9.36 -20.09 7.12
C THR A 163 -8.07 -20.60 7.75
N LEU A 164 -6.93 -20.10 7.31
CA LEU A 164 -5.64 -20.40 7.94
C LEU A 164 -5.48 -19.52 9.18
N VAL A 165 -5.13 -20.15 10.29
CA VAL A 165 -4.88 -19.50 11.58
C VAL A 165 -3.41 -19.70 11.96
N PRO A 166 -2.70 -18.66 12.41
CA PRO A 166 -1.33 -18.79 12.84
C PRO A 166 -1.24 -19.72 14.06
N TYR A 167 -0.32 -20.68 13.97
CA TYR A 167 -0.06 -21.71 14.97
C TYR A 167 1.19 -21.39 15.80
N ALA A 168 2.27 -21.06 15.10
CA ALA A 168 3.54 -20.70 15.70
C ALA A 168 4.27 -19.71 14.79
N ILE A 169 5.14 -18.93 15.39
CA ILE A 169 6.04 -18.02 14.69
C ILE A 169 7.44 -18.21 15.24
N ALA A 170 8.39 -18.46 14.36
CA ALA A 170 9.79 -18.58 14.70
C ALA A 170 10.56 -17.44 14.03
N SER A 171 11.61 -16.96 14.68
CA SER A 171 12.49 -15.94 14.13
C SER A 171 13.94 -16.25 14.43
N THR A 172 14.79 -15.84 13.51
CA THR A 172 16.24 -15.97 13.64
C THR A 172 16.87 -14.61 13.41
N VAL A 173 17.68 -14.18 14.37
CA VAL A 173 18.39 -12.90 14.35
C VAL A 173 19.83 -13.17 13.98
N LYS A 174 20.30 -12.52 12.91
CA LYS A 174 21.71 -12.44 12.57
C LYS A 174 22.23 -11.08 13.03
N SER A 175 23.05 -11.07 14.07
CA SER A 175 23.66 -9.87 14.66
C SER A 175 25.19 -9.96 14.64
N ALA A 176 25.87 -8.90 15.11
CA ALA A 176 27.33 -8.90 15.26
C ALA A 176 27.80 -9.93 16.29
N ASN A 177 26.96 -10.22 17.30
CA ASN A 177 27.26 -11.16 18.37
C ASN A 177 27.03 -12.63 18.00
N GLY A 178 26.39 -12.91 16.86
CA GLY A 178 26.15 -14.28 16.40
C GLY A 178 24.80 -14.47 15.75
N ILE A 179 24.30 -15.71 15.85
CA ILE A 179 22.98 -16.10 15.39
C ILE A 179 22.24 -16.68 16.58
N HIS A 180 21.04 -16.18 16.84
CA HIS A 180 20.13 -16.77 17.81
C HIS A 180 18.71 -16.77 17.27
N SER A 181 17.87 -17.64 17.84
CA SER A 181 16.50 -17.81 17.42
C SER A 181 15.56 -17.73 18.61
N PHE A 182 14.34 -17.27 18.37
CA PHE A 182 13.26 -17.24 19.35
C PHE A 182 11.97 -17.64 18.65
N TYR A 183 11.02 -18.20 19.39
CA TYR A 183 9.74 -18.61 18.85
C TYR A 183 8.63 -18.45 19.88
N TYR A 184 7.42 -18.29 19.35
CA TYR A 184 6.19 -18.22 20.12
C TYR A 184 5.13 -19.07 19.43
N ASP A 185 4.21 -19.65 20.20
CA ASP A 185 3.12 -20.47 19.68
C ASP A 185 1.82 -20.24 20.44
N ILE A 186 0.74 -20.87 19.95
CA ILE A 186 -0.62 -20.74 20.49
C ILE A 186 -0.77 -21.04 21.99
N ARG A 187 0.20 -21.69 22.64
CA ARG A 187 0.15 -21.95 24.09
C ARG A 187 0.45 -20.69 24.91
N THR A 188 0.97 -19.66 24.26
CA THR A 188 1.24 -18.36 24.85
C THR A 188 0.08 -17.41 24.54
N ASP A 189 -0.51 -16.81 25.56
CA ASP A 189 -1.52 -15.77 25.34
C ASP A 189 -0.90 -14.59 24.58
N ASP A 190 -1.62 -14.11 23.55
CA ASP A 190 -1.22 -13.03 22.66
C ASP A 190 0.19 -13.23 22.05
N PHE A 191 0.49 -14.47 21.66
CA PHE A 191 1.83 -14.88 21.20
C PHE A 191 2.40 -14.04 20.03
N LEU A 192 1.55 -13.57 19.13
CA LEU A 192 1.96 -12.69 18.02
C LEU A 192 2.37 -11.29 18.50
N ASP A 193 1.69 -10.78 19.52
CA ASP A 193 1.98 -9.46 20.06
C ASP A 193 3.28 -9.51 20.88
N LYS A 194 3.47 -10.55 21.68
CA LYS A 194 4.76 -10.82 22.37
C LYS A 194 5.91 -11.03 21.38
N TRP A 195 5.64 -11.73 20.27
CA TRP A 195 6.62 -11.87 19.21
C TRP A 195 6.99 -10.52 18.59
N LEU A 196 6.02 -9.64 18.33
CA LEU A 196 6.27 -8.28 17.82
C LEU A 196 7.09 -7.44 18.80
N GLU A 197 6.80 -7.50 20.10
CA GLU A 197 7.58 -6.82 21.13
C GLU A 197 9.05 -7.26 21.11
N GLN A 198 9.28 -8.59 21.12
CA GLN A 198 10.64 -9.12 21.04
C GLN A 198 11.32 -8.75 19.72
N LEU A 199 10.61 -8.84 18.60
CA LEU A 199 11.10 -8.44 17.28
C LEU A 199 11.59 -6.99 17.28
N PHE A 200 10.88 -6.07 17.93
CA PHE A 200 11.29 -4.68 18.00
C PHE A 200 12.53 -4.46 18.88
N GLU A 201 12.68 -5.18 19.98
CA GLU A 201 13.91 -5.11 20.78
C GLU A 201 15.12 -5.65 20.00
N GLU A 202 14.96 -6.78 19.31
CA GLU A 202 16.00 -7.34 18.44
C GLU A 202 16.33 -6.40 17.26
N ALA A 203 15.31 -5.74 16.70
CA ALA A 203 15.51 -4.77 15.63
C ALA A 203 16.34 -3.56 16.09
N LYS A 204 16.24 -3.12 17.36
CA LYS A 204 17.11 -2.07 17.91
C LYS A 204 18.57 -2.52 17.92
N LEU A 205 18.84 -3.78 18.28
CA LEU A 205 20.18 -4.34 18.27
C LEU A 205 20.73 -4.45 16.84
N VAL A 206 19.97 -5.05 15.92
CA VAL A 206 20.36 -5.17 14.50
C VAL A 206 20.60 -3.81 13.85
N LYS A 207 19.80 -2.80 14.22
CA LYS A 207 19.99 -1.42 13.77
C LYS A 207 21.32 -0.85 14.26
N LYS A 208 21.69 -1.07 15.52
CA LYS A 208 22.96 -0.63 16.09
C LYS A 208 24.13 -1.31 15.38
N ASP A 209 24.04 -2.61 15.14
CA ASP A 209 25.12 -3.39 14.52
C ASP A 209 25.34 -3.00 13.04
N ASN A 210 24.29 -2.57 12.34
CA ASN A 210 24.37 -2.08 10.95
C ASN A 210 24.80 -0.59 10.84
N LYS A 211 25.00 0.14 11.95
CA LYS A 211 25.36 1.57 11.92
C LYS A 211 26.79 1.77 11.42
N TYR A 212 27.04 2.80 10.61
CA TYR A 212 28.42 3.23 10.31
C TYR A 212 29.11 3.75 11.57
N ILE A 213 30.42 3.52 11.68
CA ILE A 213 31.24 4.10 12.77
C ILE A 213 31.27 5.62 12.65
N ASP A 214 31.32 6.13 11.42
CA ASP A 214 31.26 7.56 11.14
C ASP A 214 29.81 8.06 11.16
N GLU A 215 29.51 8.91 12.14
CA GLU A 215 28.18 9.50 12.34
C GLU A 215 27.82 10.59 11.33
N THR A 216 28.80 11.09 10.56
CA THR A 216 28.56 12.10 9.52
C THR A 216 27.90 11.51 8.27
N ILE A 217 27.95 10.19 8.09
CA ILE A 217 27.31 9.50 6.97
C ILE A 217 25.79 9.39 7.24
N PRO A 218 24.93 10.07 6.45
CA PRO A 218 23.49 9.99 6.65
C PRO A 218 22.97 8.58 6.37
N GLN A 219 22.49 7.92 7.42
CA GLN A 219 21.84 6.61 7.36
C GLN A 219 20.33 6.69 7.54
N TYR A 220 19.61 6.03 6.64
CA TYR A 220 18.19 5.73 6.83
C TYR A 220 18.11 4.29 7.36
N PHE A 221 17.79 4.17 8.64
CA PHE A 221 17.87 2.90 9.36
C PHE A 221 16.64 2.03 9.11
N GLU A 222 16.67 1.26 8.02
CA GLU A 222 15.71 0.18 7.80
C GLU A 222 16.35 -1.13 8.28
N VAL A 223 15.70 -1.80 9.24
CA VAL A 223 16.10 -3.13 9.70
C VAL A 223 15.45 -4.15 8.75
N PRO A 224 16.22 -5.00 8.06
CA PRO A 224 15.64 -6.02 7.21
C PRO A 224 14.97 -7.09 8.08
N VAL A 225 13.66 -7.23 7.95
CA VAL A 225 12.86 -8.32 8.52
C VAL A 225 12.27 -9.12 7.37
N ILE A 226 12.69 -10.38 7.23
CA ILE A 226 12.47 -11.19 6.03
C ILE A 226 11.59 -12.40 6.39
N GLY A 227 10.39 -12.47 5.81
CA GLY A 227 9.53 -13.66 5.91
C GLY A 227 9.85 -14.68 4.83
N PHE A 228 9.85 -15.97 5.16
CA PHE A 228 10.14 -17.05 4.20
C PHE A 228 8.94 -17.52 3.37
N ASN A 229 7.71 -17.47 3.89
CA ASN A 229 6.52 -17.89 3.14
C ASN A 229 5.95 -16.75 2.27
N SER A 230 4.89 -17.07 1.53
CA SER A 230 4.22 -16.18 0.57
C SER A 230 4.12 -14.74 1.10
N ALA A 231 4.82 -13.82 0.44
CA ALA A 231 4.94 -12.41 0.83
C ALA A 231 3.58 -11.68 0.98
N LYS A 232 2.47 -12.27 0.52
CA LYS A 232 1.13 -11.72 0.72
C LYS A 232 0.43 -12.29 1.96
N PHE A 233 0.71 -13.54 2.31
CA PHE A 233 -0.03 -14.26 3.35
C PHE A 233 0.53 -13.96 4.74
N ASP A 234 1.79 -14.28 5.00
CA ASP A 234 2.46 -14.00 6.28
C ASP A 234 2.37 -12.53 6.64
N THR A 235 2.65 -11.70 5.65
CA THR A 235 2.53 -10.25 5.73
C THR A 235 1.13 -9.82 6.15
N SER A 236 0.06 -10.46 5.65
CA SER A 236 -1.31 -10.12 6.06
C SER A 236 -1.64 -10.53 7.50
N LEU A 237 -1.05 -11.62 8.00
CA LEU A 237 -1.19 -12.07 9.38
C LEU A 237 -0.48 -11.09 10.32
N VAL A 238 0.79 -10.77 10.02
CA VAL A 238 1.57 -9.78 10.77
C VAL A 238 0.90 -8.41 10.73
N PHE A 239 0.36 -7.97 9.58
CA PHE A 239 -0.29 -6.66 9.46
C PHE A 239 -1.55 -6.51 10.31
N LYS A 240 -2.31 -7.58 10.54
CA LYS A 240 -3.47 -7.53 11.44
C LYS A 240 -3.03 -7.21 12.87
N ASN A 241 -1.91 -7.77 13.30
CA ASN A 241 -1.34 -7.57 14.64
C ASN A 241 -0.50 -6.29 14.77
N LEU A 242 0.03 -5.75 13.66
CA LEU A 242 0.78 -4.49 13.65
C LEU A 242 -0.08 -3.23 13.92
N LYS A 243 -1.42 -3.34 13.81
CA LYS A 243 -2.34 -2.25 14.21
C LYS A 243 -2.69 -2.40 15.69
N SER A 244 -1.72 -2.16 16.57
CA SER A 244 -1.95 -2.06 18.02
C SER A 244 -1.95 -0.60 18.47
N LYS A 245 -2.17 -0.36 19.77
CA LYS A 245 -2.09 1.00 20.36
C LYS A 245 -0.67 1.57 20.32
N ASP A 246 0.34 0.69 20.26
CA ASP A 246 1.74 1.05 20.50
C ASP A 246 2.53 1.28 19.19
N TRP A 247 1.99 0.85 18.06
CA TRP A 247 2.70 0.89 16.77
C TRP A 247 1.79 1.36 15.64
N THR A 248 2.32 2.22 14.76
CA THR A 248 1.59 2.75 13.60
C THR A 248 2.35 2.51 12.30
N ILE A 249 1.65 1.97 11.30
CA ILE A 249 2.19 1.83 9.95
C ILE A 249 2.24 3.21 9.31
N SER A 250 3.44 3.75 9.13
CA SER A 250 3.64 5.09 8.54
C SER A 250 3.52 5.09 7.02
N LYS A 251 3.91 3.99 6.37
CA LYS A 251 3.88 3.85 4.91
C LYS A 251 3.78 2.38 4.51
N TYR A 252 2.89 2.10 3.57
CA TYR A 252 2.82 0.82 2.87
C TYR A 252 3.25 1.04 1.43
N LEU A 253 4.24 0.26 0.97
CA LEU A 253 4.72 0.25 -0.41
C LEU A 253 4.40 -1.14 -0.97
N GLY A 254 3.33 -1.24 -1.75
CA GLY A 254 2.87 -2.48 -2.38
C GLY A 254 2.66 -2.31 -3.88
#